data_AF-A0A9E3XSU6-F1
#
_entry.id   AF-A0A9E3XSU6-F1
#
_cell.length_a   1.000
_cell.length_b   1.000
_cell.length_c   1.000
_cell.angle_alpha   90.00
_cell.angle_beta   90.00
_cell.angle_gamma   90.00
#
_symmetry.space_group_name_H-M   'P 1'
#
loop_
_entity.id
_entity.type
_entity.pdbx_description
1 polymer ?
#
loop_
_entity_poly.entity_id
_entity_poly.type
_entity_poly.pdbx_seq_one_letter_code
_entity_poly.pdbx_strand_id
1 'polypeptide(L)'
;MQLMAVGGPASANPTAPSAPSWTDSSVDPATLSVTGVKDPDAGGARPGRQDKALFDEAAGKVMAADSDARITVDRGTNTATFVSGEFGVVVKPGVGGSGPDRLARTFLVQHGNLFGLEDQHSELKLMSLDKDKLGFKHYKYQQMHQGLPVFGQQLIVHAKGDRVTSVGGRITPNIVDATPKLQADEATQRAMQLTRKNLVPTGAGTDHLRAYGKQQLGWFTLADGTPRLSYEVIVGQAEDQRWQMYVDASTGEVLDKWSLVHSALDRETVDSKTGKVRKEADGPSGDAVLDEAHDNAKGVYDFYKSQFGRDSIDDKGMKLKSVVHYGNKYNNAFWNGSHMTYGDGDGVRFSPLVSPDVVGHEMTHGVTERTAGLRYRSQSGALNESWSDVFGNLIEKWMEREAGKPESDPKWLIGEAIFTPGVDGDGLRSMSKPGTGYDRDPQPGHMKDYKNTSSDNGGVHINSGIPNKAAYDVAMAIGQDKLAAVWYRALTTYMTSTTQFADAANFTVQSAIDLYGKGSTEAKAVAAAWDGVGLTPSLSPGVSA
;
A
#
# COMPACT_ATOMS: atom_id res chain seq x y z
N MET A 1 -5.21 -0.81 12.10
CA MET A 1 -4.54 0.49 11.99
C MET A 1 -4.57 1.20 13.32
N GLN A 2 -3.57 2.04 13.60
CA GLN A 2 -3.61 2.93 14.76
C GLN A 2 -3.10 4.27 14.26
N LEU A 3 -3.98 5.26 14.07
CA LEU A 3 -3.55 6.65 13.97
C LEU A 3 -2.93 7.01 15.33
N MET A 4 -1.61 6.89 15.46
CA MET A 4 -0.93 7.17 16.72
C MET A 4 -0.85 8.68 16.93
N ALA A 5 -1.77 9.17 17.76
CA ALA A 5 -1.64 10.44 18.45
C ALA A 5 -0.33 10.47 19.27
N VAL A 6 0.62 11.30 18.85
CA VAL A 6 1.77 11.67 19.69
C VAL A 6 1.22 12.37 20.94
N GLY A 7 1.50 11.79 22.11
CA GLY A 7 1.11 12.36 23.40
C GLY A 7 1.98 13.58 23.74
N GLY A 8 1.35 14.73 23.95
CA GLY A 8 1.96 15.89 24.59
C GLY A 8 1.64 15.90 26.10
N PRO A 9 2.60 16.24 26.98
CA PRO A 9 2.34 16.28 28.42
C PRO A 9 1.63 17.58 28.84
N ALA A 10 0.76 17.43 29.85
CA ALA A 10 0.06 18.51 30.52
C ALA A 10 1.01 19.46 31.30
N SER A 11 0.63 20.74 31.36
CA SER A 11 1.33 21.85 32.00
C SER A 11 1.08 21.98 33.50
N ALA A 12 2.11 22.36 34.29
CA ALA A 12 2.08 23.47 35.28
C ALA A 12 3.45 23.73 35.99
N ASN A 13 4.12 24.83 35.58
CA ASN A 13 4.89 25.90 36.28
C ASN A 13 5.37 25.78 37.77
N PRO A 14 6.25 26.69 38.27
CA PRO A 14 7.55 27.21 37.77
C PRO A 14 8.66 27.19 38.86
N THR A 15 9.95 27.07 38.50
CA THR A 15 11.09 27.77 39.17
C THR A 15 12.40 27.36 38.50
N ALA A 16 13.17 28.34 38.01
CA ALA A 16 14.58 28.19 37.68
C ALA A 16 15.42 28.40 38.94
N PRO A 17 16.64 27.84 39.06
CA PRO A 17 17.78 28.54 38.44
C PRO A 17 18.92 27.65 37.88
N SER A 18 19.73 28.31 37.03
CA SER A 18 21.14 28.08 36.67
C SER A 18 21.57 26.79 35.95
N ALA A 19 22.07 27.00 34.74
CA ALA A 19 22.86 26.06 33.94
C ALA A 19 24.23 25.76 34.56
N PRO A 20 24.82 24.59 34.22
CA PRO A 20 26.25 24.49 33.97
C PRO A 20 26.53 24.10 32.51
N SER A 21 27.45 24.86 31.93
CA SER A 21 28.18 24.57 30.71
C SER A 21 28.96 23.27 30.82
N TRP A 22 28.89 22.41 29.80
CA TRP A 22 29.91 21.40 29.53
C TRP A 22 30.29 21.46 28.06
N THR A 23 31.44 22.07 27.81
CA THR A 23 32.25 21.84 26.64
C THR A 23 33.15 20.62 26.89
N ASP A 24 33.20 19.77 25.86
CA ASP A 24 34.37 19.04 25.38
C ASP A 24 34.42 17.51 25.52
N SER A 25 34.76 16.96 24.35
CA SER A 25 35.49 15.74 23.98
C SER A 25 35.14 14.39 24.60
N SER A 26 34.62 13.53 23.71
CA SER A 26 35.18 12.22 23.33
C SER A 26 34.14 11.09 23.28
N VAL A 27 33.33 11.10 22.22
CA VAL A 27 32.86 9.85 21.60
C VAL A 27 33.04 10.00 20.09
N ASP A 28 33.85 9.11 19.55
CA ASP A 28 34.31 9.02 18.16
C ASP A 28 33.14 9.05 17.14
N PRO A 29 33.15 9.94 16.11
CA PRO A 29 32.10 10.01 15.09
C PRO A 29 32.12 8.85 14.06
N ALA A 30 32.84 7.75 14.31
CA ALA A 30 33.02 6.65 13.37
C ALA A 30 31.94 5.54 13.39
N THR A 31 30.79 5.69 14.05
CA THR A 31 29.70 4.71 13.91
C THR A 31 28.33 5.34 13.74
N LEU A 32 27.72 5.03 12.58
CA LEU A 32 26.36 5.35 12.12
C LEU A 32 26.15 6.75 11.53
N SER A 33 26.95 7.07 10.52
CA SER A 33 26.51 7.91 9.41
C SER A 33 26.15 7.02 8.20
N VAL A 34 24.96 7.21 7.63
CA VAL A 34 24.69 6.81 6.25
C VAL A 34 24.28 8.07 5.50
N THR A 35 25.28 8.86 5.12
CA THR A 35 25.20 9.76 3.97
C THR A 35 26.33 9.38 3.03
N GLY A 36 25.96 8.88 1.87
CA GLY A 36 26.90 8.50 0.83
C GLY A 36 26.47 7.20 0.18
N VAL A 37 25.54 7.28 -0.77
CA VAL A 37 25.60 6.35 -1.89
C VAL A 37 26.87 6.74 -2.67
N LYS A 38 28.02 6.24 -2.19
CA LYS A 38 29.04 5.78 -3.12
C LYS A 38 28.45 4.54 -3.75
N ASP A 39 28.35 4.56 -5.06
CA ASP A 39 28.08 3.38 -5.87
C ASP A 39 29.03 2.25 -5.44
N PRO A 40 28.55 1.14 -4.85
CA PRO A 40 29.36 -0.02 -4.64
C PRO A 40 29.31 -0.85 -5.93
N ASP A 41 30.02 -0.37 -6.95
CA ASP A 41 30.54 -1.14 -8.08
C ASP A 41 31.64 -2.14 -7.62
N ALA A 42 31.57 -2.60 -6.36
CA ALA A 42 32.43 -3.64 -5.80
C ALA A 42 31.72 -5.00 -5.99
N GLY A 43 32.08 -5.68 -7.08
CA GLY A 43 31.56 -6.98 -7.49
C GLY A 43 31.57 -8.03 -6.37
N GLY A 44 30.45 -8.75 -6.28
CA GLY A 44 30.26 -9.89 -5.40
C GLY A 44 28.77 -10.20 -5.23
N ALA A 45 28.40 -11.48 -5.35
CA ALA A 45 27.05 -11.95 -5.04
C ALA A 45 26.73 -11.68 -3.56
N ARG A 46 25.66 -10.92 -3.30
CA ARG A 46 25.07 -10.78 -1.95
C ARG A 46 23.72 -11.51 -1.96
N PRO A 47 23.30 -12.15 -0.86
CA PRO A 47 21.95 -12.68 -0.75
C PRO A 47 20.93 -11.58 -1.13
N GLY A 48 20.01 -11.88 -2.04
CA GLY A 48 19.02 -10.89 -2.51
C GLY A 48 19.51 -9.92 -3.59
N ARG A 49 20.73 -10.02 -4.13
CA ARG A 49 21.25 -9.11 -5.18
C ARG A 49 21.81 -9.86 -6.40
N GLN A 50 21.33 -9.53 -7.59
CA GLN A 50 21.80 -10.03 -8.89
C GLN A 50 23.18 -9.44 -9.27
N ASP A 51 23.96 -10.21 -10.04
CA ASP A 51 25.19 -9.71 -10.67
C ASP A 51 24.89 -8.56 -11.64
N LYS A 52 25.63 -7.44 -11.49
CA LYS A 52 25.41 -6.25 -12.29
C LYS A 52 25.68 -6.48 -13.79
N ALA A 53 26.69 -7.27 -14.14
CA ALA A 53 27.00 -7.57 -15.54
C ALA A 53 25.89 -8.40 -16.20
N LEU A 54 25.29 -9.34 -15.45
CA LEU A 54 24.11 -10.08 -15.92
C LEU A 54 22.91 -9.15 -16.15
N PHE A 55 22.69 -8.18 -15.26
CA PHE A 55 21.66 -7.16 -15.44
C PHE A 55 21.93 -6.31 -16.69
N ASP A 56 23.14 -5.77 -16.84
CA ASP A 56 23.50 -4.88 -17.95
C ASP A 56 23.35 -5.61 -19.31
N GLU A 57 23.73 -6.89 -19.38
CA GLU A 57 23.52 -7.72 -20.58
C GLU A 57 22.02 -7.93 -20.86
N ALA A 58 21.22 -8.24 -19.83
CA ALA A 58 19.78 -8.41 -19.96
C ALA A 58 19.07 -7.13 -20.41
N ALA A 59 19.47 -5.98 -19.83
CA ALA A 59 18.96 -4.67 -20.20
C ALA A 59 19.30 -4.34 -21.66
N GLY A 60 20.52 -4.64 -22.11
CA GLY A 60 20.92 -4.49 -23.51
C GLY A 60 20.04 -5.29 -24.47
N LYS A 61 19.66 -6.52 -24.11
CA LYS A 61 18.74 -7.35 -24.91
C LYS A 61 17.34 -6.75 -24.99
N VAL A 62 16.83 -6.20 -23.90
CA VAL A 62 15.51 -5.51 -23.89
C VAL A 62 15.55 -4.26 -24.75
N MET A 63 16.58 -3.41 -24.61
CA MET A 63 16.74 -2.21 -25.43
C MET A 63 16.96 -2.51 -26.93
N ALA A 64 17.56 -3.66 -27.25
CA ALA A 64 17.68 -4.13 -28.63
C ALA A 64 16.35 -4.67 -29.19
N ALA A 65 15.50 -5.24 -28.34
CA ALA A 65 14.17 -5.71 -28.73
C ALA A 65 13.18 -4.56 -28.95
N ASP A 66 13.33 -3.47 -28.19
CA ASP A 66 12.60 -2.22 -28.38
C ASP A 66 13.47 -1.03 -27.93
N SER A 67 13.87 -0.18 -28.89
CA SER A 67 14.68 1.01 -28.60
C SER A 67 13.92 2.07 -27.80
N ASP A 68 12.60 1.99 -27.76
CA ASP A 68 11.73 2.86 -26.98
C ASP A 68 11.46 2.31 -25.56
N ALA A 69 12.05 1.17 -25.21
CA ALA A 69 11.86 0.54 -23.91
C ALA A 69 12.35 1.43 -22.75
N ARG A 70 11.62 1.36 -21.64
CA ARG A 70 11.97 2.02 -20.38
C ARG A 70 12.14 0.98 -19.30
N ILE A 71 13.27 0.99 -18.62
CA ILE A 71 13.63 0.01 -17.59
C ILE A 71 13.87 0.77 -16.29
N THR A 72 13.13 0.44 -15.24
CA THR A 72 13.38 0.91 -13.87
C THR A 72 14.11 -0.18 -13.11
N VAL A 73 15.25 0.16 -12.50
CA VAL A 73 16.10 -0.76 -11.75
C VAL A 73 16.10 -0.46 -10.26
N ASP A 74 15.93 -1.49 -9.44
CA ASP A 74 16.27 -1.43 -8.04
C ASP A 74 17.79 -1.66 -7.89
N ARG A 75 18.53 -0.60 -7.56
CA ARG A 75 19.99 -0.66 -7.37
C ARG A 75 20.42 -1.51 -6.18
N GLY A 76 19.54 -1.73 -5.21
CA GLY A 76 19.81 -2.60 -4.06
C GLY A 76 19.93 -4.06 -4.50
N THR A 77 19.06 -4.49 -5.42
CA THR A 77 18.98 -5.87 -5.90
C THR A 77 19.59 -6.07 -7.29
N ASN A 78 19.91 -5.00 -8.02
CA ASN A 78 20.27 -5.02 -9.45
C ASN A 78 19.24 -5.75 -10.31
N THR A 79 17.95 -5.62 -10.00
CA THR A 79 16.86 -6.22 -10.78
C THR A 79 15.94 -5.13 -11.30
N ALA A 80 15.30 -5.37 -12.45
CA ALA A 80 14.25 -4.47 -12.91
C ALA A 80 13.01 -4.61 -12.04
N THR A 81 12.41 -3.48 -11.64
CA THR A 81 11.10 -3.45 -10.98
C THR A 81 9.99 -3.07 -11.94
N PHE A 82 10.36 -2.46 -13.08
CA PHE A 82 9.44 -2.13 -14.14
C PHE A 82 10.14 -2.09 -15.49
N VAL A 83 9.49 -2.66 -16.50
CA VAL A 83 9.88 -2.55 -17.90
C VAL A 83 8.63 -2.19 -18.69
N SER A 84 8.70 -1.21 -19.58
CA SER A 84 7.63 -0.90 -20.53
C SER A 84 8.17 -0.70 -21.93
N GLY A 85 7.36 -1.02 -22.94
CA GLY A 85 7.71 -0.99 -24.35
C GLY A 85 6.61 -1.62 -25.20
N GLU A 86 6.89 -1.94 -26.45
CA GLU A 86 5.98 -2.58 -27.40
C GLU A 86 6.59 -3.88 -27.93
N PHE A 87 6.86 -4.82 -27.02
CA PHE A 87 7.62 -6.03 -27.32
C PHE A 87 6.79 -7.05 -28.10
N GLY A 88 7.12 -7.22 -29.38
CA GLY A 88 6.55 -8.28 -30.20
C GLY A 88 7.08 -9.65 -29.77
N VAL A 89 6.18 -10.59 -29.41
CA VAL A 89 6.59 -11.90 -28.92
C VAL A 89 6.31 -12.98 -29.97
N VAL A 90 7.38 -13.56 -30.52
CA VAL A 90 7.27 -14.69 -31.46
C VAL A 90 7.17 -16.00 -30.69
N VAL A 91 5.97 -16.55 -30.61
CA VAL A 91 5.68 -17.74 -29.81
C VAL A 91 6.03 -19.04 -30.55
N LYS A 92 7.27 -19.53 -30.40
CA LYS A 92 7.76 -20.78 -31.02
C LYS A 92 7.23 -22.04 -30.32
N PRO A 93 6.97 -23.15 -31.05
CA PRO A 93 6.56 -24.42 -30.43
C PRO A 93 7.52 -24.84 -29.31
N GLY A 94 6.98 -25.29 -28.17
CA GLY A 94 7.76 -25.71 -27.00
C GLY A 94 8.28 -24.57 -26.10
N VAL A 95 8.26 -23.31 -26.53
CA VAL A 95 8.67 -22.16 -25.72
C VAL A 95 7.48 -21.56 -24.99
N GLY A 96 7.66 -21.23 -23.70
CA GLY A 96 6.62 -20.62 -22.87
C GLY A 96 5.52 -21.58 -22.40
N GLY A 97 5.66 -22.89 -22.65
CA GLY A 97 4.66 -23.90 -22.33
C GLY A 97 3.45 -23.89 -23.27
N SER A 98 2.37 -24.57 -22.88
CA SER A 98 1.12 -24.69 -23.65
C SER A 98 -0.09 -24.04 -22.95
N GLY A 99 0.15 -23.35 -21.82
CA GLY A 99 -0.89 -22.73 -21.01
C GLY A 99 -1.46 -21.43 -21.61
N PRO A 100 -2.54 -20.89 -21.02
CA PRO A 100 -3.18 -19.65 -21.47
C PRO A 100 -2.26 -18.41 -21.34
N ASP A 101 -1.16 -18.52 -20.60
CA ASP A 101 -0.15 -17.50 -20.37
C ASP A 101 1.12 -17.67 -21.21
N ARG A 102 1.08 -18.49 -22.26
CA ARG A 102 2.22 -18.79 -23.14
C ARG A 102 2.90 -17.54 -23.72
N LEU A 103 2.14 -16.48 -24.04
CA LEU A 103 2.69 -15.20 -24.50
C LEU A 103 3.61 -14.59 -23.43
N ALA A 104 3.09 -14.43 -22.21
CA ALA A 104 3.83 -13.86 -21.09
C ALA A 104 5.04 -14.71 -20.71
N ARG A 105 4.86 -16.04 -20.64
CA ARG A 105 5.98 -16.96 -20.37
C ARG A 105 7.05 -16.91 -21.45
N THR A 106 6.68 -16.77 -22.72
CA THR A 106 7.67 -16.66 -23.81
C THR A 106 8.50 -15.39 -23.67
N PHE A 107 7.88 -14.27 -23.30
CA PHE A 107 8.61 -13.04 -22.99
C PHE A 107 9.56 -13.24 -21.81
N LEU A 108 9.09 -13.86 -20.73
CA LEU A 108 9.91 -14.12 -19.54
C LEU A 108 11.04 -15.15 -19.78
N VAL A 109 10.89 -16.08 -20.74
CA VAL A 109 12.03 -16.93 -21.19
C VAL A 109 13.16 -16.07 -21.77
N GLN A 110 12.81 -14.99 -22.48
CA GLN A 110 13.77 -14.16 -23.20
C GLN A 110 14.39 -13.07 -22.34
N HIS A 111 13.61 -12.55 -21.38
CA HIS A 111 13.94 -11.34 -20.63
C HIS A 111 13.75 -11.47 -19.11
N GLY A 112 13.39 -12.66 -18.61
CA GLY A 112 13.12 -12.89 -17.18
C GLY A 112 14.35 -12.68 -16.29
N ASN A 113 15.54 -12.91 -16.85
CA ASN A 113 16.81 -12.64 -16.17
C ASN A 113 16.97 -11.17 -15.79
N LEU A 114 16.34 -10.23 -16.49
CA LEU A 114 16.36 -8.81 -16.14
C LEU A 114 15.70 -8.54 -14.77
N PHE A 115 14.76 -9.40 -14.38
CA PHE A 115 14.08 -9.33 -13.09
C PHE A 115 14.79 -10.16 -12.02
N GLY A 116 15.84 -10.91 -12.38
CA GLY A 116 16.53 -11.84 -11.48
C GLY A 116 15.98 -13.27 -11.49
N LEU A 117 15.21 -13.66 -12.51
CA LEU A 117 14.77 -15.05 -12.71
C LEU A 117 15.87 -15.89 -13.36
N GLU A 118 16.04 -17.13 -12.91
CA GLU A 118 16.89 -18.15 -13.53
C GLU A 118 16.07 -19.13 -14.38
N ASP A 119 14.90 -19.55 -13.90
CA ASP A 119 13.93 -20.39 -14.59
C ASP A 119 12.49 -20.00 -14.27
N GLN A 120 11.88 -19.22 -15.16
CA GLN A 120 10.49 -18.78 -15.07
C GLN A 120 9.46 -19.92 -14.98
N HIS A 121 9.80 -21.17 -15.36
CA HIS A 121 8.85 -22.28 -15.26
C HIS A 121 8.70 -22.81 -13.84
N SER A 122 9.81 -22.92 -13.10
CA SER A 122 9.80 -23.36 -11.71
C SER A 122 9.61 -22.21 -10.73
N GLU A 123 10.05 -21.00 -11.09
CA GLU A 123 10.02 -19.84 -10.19
C GLU A 123 8.74 -19.00 -10.27
N LEU A 124 7.83 -19.26 -11.22
CA LEU A 124 6.59 -18.48 -11.34
C LEU A 124 5.35 -19.35 -11.47
N LYS A 125 4.43 -19.16 -10.53
CA LYS A 125 3.09 -19.73 -10.56
C LYS A 125 2.07 -18.67 -10.98
N LEU A 126 1.33 -18.93 -12.06
CA LEU A 126 0.24 -18.06 -12.50
C LEU A 126 -0.87 -18.05 -11.44
N MET A 127 -1.21 -16.85 -10.95
CA MET A 127 -2.28 -16.64 -9.97
C MET A 127 -3.59 -16.28 -10.68
N SER A 128 -3.55 -15.29 -11.57
CA SER A 128 -4.72 -14.84 -12.33
C SER A 128 -4.33 -14.43 -13.75
N LEU A 129 -5.32 -14.50 -14.63
CA LEU A 129 -5.27 -14.00 -15.98
C LEU A 129 -6.58 -13.25 -16.25
N ASP A 130 -6.48 -11.93 -16.31
CA ASP A 130 -7.62 -11.04 -16.47
C ASP A 130 -7.49 -10.23 -17.75
N LYS A 131 -8.62 -9.84 -18.36
CA LYS A 131 -8.65 -8.91 -19.49
C LYS A 131 -9.45 -7.67 -19.13
N ASP A 132 -8.85 -6.49 -19.24
CA ASP A 132 -9.51 -5.24 -18.90
C ASP A 132 -10.38 -4.68 -20.04
N LYS A 133 -11.14 -3.63 -19.72
CA LYS A 133 -12.02 -2.92 -20.66
C LYS A 133 -11.26 -2.22 -21.80
N LEU A 134 -9.97 -1.94 -21.61
CA LEU A 134 -9.07 -1.35 -22.63
C LEU A 134 -8.45 -2.41 -23.55
N GLY A 135 -8.72 -3.69 -23.28
CA GLY A 135 -8.27 -4.83 -24.07
C GLY A 135 -6.91 -5.41 -23.67
N PHE A 136 -6.31 -4.91 -22.58
CA PHE A 136 -5.08 -5.48 -22.04
C PHE A 136 -5.38 -6.80 -21.32
N LYS A 137 -4.43 -7.73 -21.40
CA LYS A 137 -4.37 -8.94 -20.59
C LYS A 137 -3.34 -8.75 -19.49
N HIS A 138 -3.67 -9.18 -18.28
CA HIS A 138 -2.83 -9.08 -17.09
C HIS A 138 -2.55 -10.48 -16.56
N TYR A 139 -1.28 -10.89 -16.57
CA TYR A 139 -0.84 -12.18 -16.06
C TYR A 139 -0.14 -11.94 -14.73
N LYS A 140 -0.80 -12.23 -13.61
CA LYS A 140 -0.24 -12.06 -12.27
C LYS A 140 0.41 -13.36 -11.84
N TYR A 141 1.68 -13.29 -11.47
CA TYR A 141 2.48 -14.43 -11.02
C TYR A 141 2.91 -14.27 -9.56
N GLN A 142 2.86 -15.37 -8.82
CA GLN A 142 3.50 -15.55 -7.53
C GLN A 142 4.90 -16.10 -7.76
N GLN A 143 5.93 -15.46 -7.18
CA GLN A 143 7.28 -16.05 -7.15
C GLN A 143 7.28 -17.30 -6.28
N MET A 144 7.97 -18.33 -6.76
CA MET A 144 8.21 -19.60 -6.10
C MET A 144 9.72 -19.85 -5.99
N HIS A 145 10.18 -20.46 -4.91
CA HIS A 145 11.55 -20.98 -4.73
C HIS A 145 11.46 -22.39 -4.15
N GLN A 146 12.00 -23.37 -4.86
CA GLN A 146 11.90 -24.80 -4.49
C GLN A 146 10.47 -25.28 -4.20
N GLY A 147 9.50 -24.79 -4.97
CA GLY A 147 8.08 -25.12 -4.81
C GLY A 147 7.38 -24.42 -3.64
N LEU A 148 8.09 -23.60 -2.86
CA LEU A 148 7.52 -22.76 -1.80
C LEU A 148 7.29 -21.33 -2.31
N PRO A 149 6.22 -20.63 -1.91
CA PRO A 149 6.02 -19.25 -2.32
C PRO A 149 7.04 -18.32 -1.67
N VAL A 150 7.44 -17.28 -2.40
CA VAL A 150 8.13 -16.12 -1.82
C VAL A 150 7.06 -15.06 -1.55
N PHE A 151 6.59 -15.01 -0.31
CA PHE A 151 5.43 -14.24 0.10
C PHE A 151 5.56 -12.76 -0.28
N GLY A 152 4.50 -12.24 -0.91
CA GLY A 152 4.38 -10.88 -1.42
C GLY A 152 5.25 -10.51 -2.62
N GLN A 153 6.15 -11.39 -3.05
CA GLN A 153 6.94 -11.21 -4.26
C GLN A 153 6.15 -11.70 -5.47
N GLN A 154 5.84 -10.77 -6.37
CA GLN A 154 4.92 -10.94 -7.46
C GLN A 154 5.43 -10.22 -8.70
N LEU A 155 5.13 -10.79 -9.86
CA LEU A 155 5.41 -10.20 -11.17
C LEU A 155 4.10 -10.15 -11.96
N ILE A 156 3.81 -9.02 -12.59
CA ILE A 156 2.65 -8.85 -13.46
C ILE A 156 3.15 -8.55 -14.87
N VAL A 157 2.73 -9.36 -15.83
CA VAL A 157 2.97 -9.11 -17.26
C VAL A 157 1.70 -8.53 -17.86
N HIS A 158 1.83 -7.40 -18.54
CA HIS A 158 0.74 -6.73 -19.26
C HIS A 158 0.95 -6.94 -20.75
N ALA A 159 -0.10 -7.33 -21.46
CA ALA A 159 -0.05 -7.55 -22.90
C ALA A 159 -1.28 -6.98 -23.59
N LYS A 160 -1.13 -6.55 -24.84
CA LYS A 160 -2.25 -6.15 -25.70
C LYS A 160 -2.05 -6.77 -27.08
N GLY A 161 -3.04 -7.55 -27.52
CA GLY A 161 -2.88 -8.38 -28.72
C GLY A 161 -1.78 -9.44 -28.53
N ASP A 162 -0.77 -9.41 -29.39
CA ASP A 162 0.42 -10.27 -29.41
C ASP A 162 1.68 -9.59 -28.85
N ARG A 163 1.52 -8.41 -28.23
CA ARG A 163 2.62 -7.63 -27.65
C ARG A 163 2.57 -7.63 -26.14
N VAL A 164 3.74 -7.77 -25.51
CA VAL A 164 3.92 -7.43 -24.10
C VAL A 164 4.21 -5.94 -24.03
N THR A 165 3.41 -5.22 -23.24
CA THR A 165 3.50 -3.75 -23.14
C THR A 165 4.24 -3.30 -21.89
N SER A 166 4.16 -4.09 -20.83
CA SER A 166 4.96 -3.86 -19.63
C SER A 166 5.05 -5.10 -18.75
N VAL A 167 6.07 -5.12 -17.91
CA VAL A 167 6.24 -6.08 -16.82
C VAL A 167 6.63 -5.30 -15.58
N GLY A 168 5.93 -5.53 -14.48
CA GLY A 168 6.16 -4.81 -13.23
C GLY A 168 6.01 -5.70 -12.01
N GLY A 169 6.68 -5.35 -10.92
CA GLY A 169 6.65 -6.07 -9.67
C GLY A 169 8.04 -6.30 -9.10
N ARG A 170 8.11 -7.10 -8.04
CA ARG A 170 9.37 -7.47 -7.39
C ARG A 170 9.46 -8.95 -7.19
N ILE A 171 10.66 -9.47 -7.39
CA ILE A 171 11.05 -10.81 -6.97
C ILE A 171 12.29 -10.72 -6.08
N THR A 172 12.54 -11.76 -5.29
CA THR A 172 13.76 -11.87 -4.50
C THR A 172 14.72 -12.82 -5.19
N PRO A 173 15.81 -12.33 -5.83
CA PRO A 173 16.81 -13.18 -6.46
C PRO A 173 17.72 -13.84 -5.41
N ASN A 174 18.48 -14.86 -5.82
CA ASN A 174 19.56 -15.46 -5.03
C ASN A 174 19.14 -15.88 -3.61
N ILE A 175 18.00 -16.54 -3.49
CA ILE A 175 17.52 -17.12 -2.23
C ILE A 175 18.41 -18.30 -1.86
N VAL A 176 19.01 -18.23 -0.67
CA VAL A 176 19.84 -19.32 -0.13
C VAL A 176 18.95 -20.30 0.62
N ASP A 177 19.03 -21.57 0.26
CA ASP A 177 18.22 -22.63 0.84
C ASP A 177 18.40 -22.77 2.36
N ALA A 178 17.29 -23.06 3.04
CA ALA A 178 17.24 -23.26 4.47
C ALA A 178 16.21 -24.33 4.81
N THR A 179 16.39 -24.98 5.96
CA THR A 179 15.43 -25.95 6.51
C THR A 179 14.77 -25.36 7.76
N PRO A 180 13.45 -25.56 7.97
CA PRO A 180 12.76 -25.04 9.14
C PRO A 180 13.27 -25.77 10.40
N LYS A 181 13.53 -25.01 11.47
CA LYS A 181 13.90 -25.57 12.80
C LYS A 181 12.71 -25.68 13.73
N LEU A 182 11.64 -24.92 13.46
CA LEU A 182 10.37 -24.96 14.17
C LEU A 182 9.31 -25.68 13.35
N GLN A 183 8.41 -26.35 14.06
CA GLN A 183 7.20 -26.90 13.46
C GLN A 183 6.13 -25.81 13.28
N ALA A 184 5.21 -26.04 12.33
CA ALA A 184 4.10 -25.13 12.05
C ALA A 184 3.23 -24.81 13.30
N ASP A 185 3.04 -25.79 14.18
CA ASP A 185 2.27 -25.63 15.42
C ASP A 185 2.97 -24.68 16.40
N GLU A 186 4.30 -24.76 16.51
CA GLU A 186 5.09 -23.86 17.36
C GLU A 186 5.01 -22.42 16.84
N ALA A 187 5.17 -22.23 15.52
CA ALA A 187 5.01 -20.93 14.88
C ALA A 187 3.60 -20.35 15.09
N THR A 188 2.56 -21.19 15.00
CA THR A 188 1.17 -20.81 15.28
C THR A 188 0.98 -20.35 16.71
N GLN A 189 1.57 -21.06 17.68
CA GLN A 189 1.52 -20.64 19.08
C GLN A 189 2.17 -19.27 19.30
N ARG A 190 3.29 -18.96 18.62
CA ARG A 190 3.93 -17.65 18.67
C ARG A 190 3.04 -16.54 18.11
N ALA A 191 2.42 -16.76 16.95
CA ALA A 191 1.48 -15.81 16.35
C ALA A 191 0.26 -15.54 17.27
N MET A 192 -0.31 -16.60 17.86
CA MET A 192 -1.42 -16.47 18.81
C MET A 192 -1.01 -15.72 20.08
N GLN A 193 0.19 -15.98 20.64
CA GLN A 193 0.71 -15.27 21.80
C GLN A 193 0.86 -13.77 21.52
N LEU A 194 1.45 -13.40 20.38
CA LEU A 194 1.57 -12.00 19.98
C LEU A 194 0.19 -11.35 19.80
N THR A 195 -0.76 -12.08 19.22
CA THR A 195 -2.13 -11.57 19.02
C THR A 195 -2.81 -11.34 20.36
N ARG A 196 -2.75 -12.30 21.30
CA ARG A 196 -3.28 -12.14 22.66
C ARG A 196 -2.72 -10.93 23.39
N LYS A 197 -1.40 -10.71 23.30
CA LYS A 197 -0.75 -9.56 23.95
C LYS A 197 -1.25 -8.21 23.42
N ASN A 198 -1.68 -8.15 22.17
CA ASN A 198 -2.10 -6.93 21.50
C ASN A 198 -3.63 -6.80 21.33
N LEU A 199 -4.41 -7.76 21.84
CA LEU A 199 -5.86 -7.66 21.86
C LEU A 199 -6.27 -6.60 22.89
N VAL A 200 -7.06 -5.62 22.47
CA VAL A 200 -7.75 -4.72 23.40
C VAL A 200 -8.82 -5.55 24.11
N PRO A 201 -8.89 -5.57 25.45
CA PRO A 201 -9.92 -6.30 26.16
C PRO A 201 -11.29 -5.71 25.83
N THR A 202 -12.02 -6.34 24.92
CA THR A 202 -13.47 -6.21 24.87
C THR A 202 -13.99 -7.08 26.01
N GLY A 203 -15.05 -6.66 26.73
CA GLY A 203 -15.54 -7.38 27.92
C GLY A 203 -15.97 -8.85 27.70
N ALA A 204 -15.85 -9.38 26.47
CA ALA A 204 -15.90 -10.80 26.15
C ALA A 204 -14.46 -11.35 26.13
N GLY A 205 -14.13 -12.28 27.02
CA GLY A 205 -12.77 -12.78 27.23
C GLY A 205 -12.03 -13.29 25.96
N THR A 206 -10.73 -13.58 26.10
CA THR A 206 -9.83 -14.00 24.99
C THR A 206 -10.11 -15.39 24.41
N ASP A 207 -11.23 -16.02 24.77
CA ASP A 207 -11.50 -17.45 24.60
C ASP A 207 -11.83 -17.86 23.14
N HIS A 208 -11.97 -16.89 22.24
CA HIS A 208 -12.31 -17.14 20.84
C HIS A 208 -11.14 -17.03 19.85
N LEU A 209 -9.92 -16.69 20.30
CA LEU A 209 -8.76 -16.61 19.41
C LEU A 209 -8.35 -18.01 18.91
N ARG A 210 -8.35 -18.20 17.59
CA ARG A 210 -7.92 -19.45 16.94
C ARG A 210 -7.06 -19.18 15.71
N ALA A 211 -6.33 -20.19 15.27
CA ALA A 211 -5.68 -20.21 13.97
C ALA A 211 -6.68 -20.66 12.88
N TYR A 212 -6.50 -20.17 11.66
CA TYR A 212 -7.34 -20.44 10.51
C TYR A 212 -6.52 -21.01 9.36
N GLY A 213 -7.11 -21.96 8.63
CA GLY A 213 -6.47 -22.60 7.49
C GLY A 213 -5.27 -23.46 7.87
N LYS A 214 -4.56 -23.96 6.85
CA LYS A 214 -3.31 -24.68 7.02
C LYS A 214 -2.16 -23.68 6.93
N GLN A 215 -1.22 -23.76 7.88
CA GLN A 215 0.00 -22.95 7.85
C GLN A 215 0.79 -23.28 6.60
N GLN A 216 1.25 -22.26 5.89
CA GLN A 216 2.03 -22.41 4.67
C GLN A 216 3.48 -22.04 4.96
N LEU A 217 4.40 -22.95 4.67
CA LEU A 217 5.83 -22.65 4.67
C LEU A 217 6.17 -21.89 3.38
N GLY A 218 6.99 -20.86 3.50
CA GLY A 218 7.45 -20.04 2.38
C GLY A 218 8.60 -19.13 2.77
N TRP A 219 8.96 -18.23 1.86
CA TRP A 219 10.03 -17.27 2.05
C TRP A 219 9.44 -15.87 2.26
N PHE A 220 9.92 -15.15 3.26
CA PHE A 220 9.55 -13.77 3.52
C PHE A 220 10.78 -12.87 3.33
N THR A 221 10.67 -11.87 2.46
CA THR A 221 11.75 -10.90 2.23
C THR A 221 11.64 -9.75 3.22
N LEU A 222 12.68 -9.55 4.02
CA LEU A 222 12.79 -8.41 4.94
C LEU A 222 13.00 -7.10 4.17
N ALA A 223 12.85 -5.98 4.87
CA ALA A 223 12.99 -4.64 4.29
C ALA A 223 14.40 -4.35 3.71
N ASP A 224 15.42 -5.07 4.18
CA ASP A 224 16.80 -4.98 3.67
C ASP A 224 17.07 -5.93 2.48
N GLY A 225 16.03 -6.63 1.99
CA GLY A 225 16.14 -7.61 0.90
C GLY A 225 16.47 -9.03 1.35
N THR A 226 16.72 -9.26 2.65
CA THR A 226 17.12 -10.59 3.15
C THR A 226 15.94 -11.56 3.12
N PRO A 227 16.02 -12.70 2.40
CA PRO A 227 15.01 -13.75 2.46
C PRO A 227 15.10 -14.55 3.76
N ARG A 228 13.94 -14.82 4.38
CA ARG A 228 13.81 -15.62 5.60
C ARG A 228 12.76 -16.71 5.42
N LEU A 229 13.15 -17.97 5.62
CA LEU A 229 12.20 -19.06 5.63
C LEU A 229 11.22 -18.89 6.80
N SER A 230 9.93 -18.89 6.51
CA SER A 230 8.87 -18.44 7.42
C SER A 230 7.57 -19.23 7.22
N TYR A 231 6.77 -19.33 8.28
CA TYR A 231 5.39 -19.79 8.21
C TYR A 231 4.44 -18.60 8.07
N GLU A 232 3.57 -18.65 7.07
CA GLU A 232 2.35 -17.85 7.04
C GLU A 232 1.30 -18.49 7.95
N VAL A 233 0.80 -17.71 8.90
CA VAL A 233 -0.19 -18.13 9.90
C VAL A 233 -1.32 -17.11 9.94
N ILE A 234 -2.56 -17.58 9.79
CA ILE A 234 -3.74 -16.73 9.95
C ILE A 234 -4.32 -16.96 11.35
N VAL A 235 -4.49 -15.91 12.14
CA VAL A 235 -5.02 -15.96 13.52
C VAL A 235 -6.09 -14.91 13.74
N GLY A 236 -7.14 -15.22 14.50
CA GLY A 236 -8.23 -14.27 14.69
C GLY A 236 -9.32 -14.75 15.66
N GLN A 237 -10.19 -13.85 16.11
CA GLN A 237 -11.30 -14.19 17.01
C GLN A 237 -12.56 -14.65 16.25
N ALA A 238 -12.77 -14.15 15.04
CA ALA A 238 -13.90 -14.47 14.18
C ALA A 238 -13.47 -14.48 12.71
N GLU A 239 -14.37 -14.88 11.80
CA GLU A 239 -14.07 -14.92 10.36
C GLU A 239 -13.71 -13.54 9.79
N ASP A 240 -14.19 -12.49 10.45
CA ASP A 240 -14.09 -11.09 10.12
C ASP A 240 -13.02 -10.34 10.95
N GLN A 241 -12.23 -11.06 11.76
CA GLN A 241 -11.16 -10.50 12.58
C GLN A 241 -9.89 -11.35 12.47
N ARG A 242 -9.41 -11.57 11.24
CA ARG A 242 -8.27 -12.46 10.94
C ARG A 242 -7.04 -11.66 10.56
N TRP A 243 -5.92 -11.96 11.20
CA TRP A 243 -4.59 -11.47 10.88
C TRP A 243 -3.79 -12.55 10.17
N GLN A 244 -3.32 -12.29 8.96
CA GLN A 244 -2.21 -13.00 8.34
C GLN A 244 -0.91 -12.54 8.98
N MET A 245 -0.08 -13.47 9.43
CA MET A 245 1.21 -13.22 10.08
C MET A 245 2.30 -14.07 9.44
N TYR A 246 3.53 -13.58 9.43
CA TYR A 246 4.70 -14.33 8.99
C TYR A 246 5.61 -14.57 10.18
N VAL A 247 5.91 -15.84 10.46
CA VAL A 247 6.69 -16.25 11.62
C VAL A 247 7.95 -16.95 11.15
N ASP A 248 9.12 -16.46 11.54
CA ASP A 248 10.40 -17.05 11.15
C ASP A 248 10.48 -18.52 11.55
N ALA A 249 10.79 -19.38 10.58
CA ALA A 249 10.76 -20.82 10.75
C ALA A 249 11.95 -21.38 11.55
N SER A 250 12.92 -20.54 11.94
CA SER A 250 14.05 -20.90 12.80
C SER A 250 13.92 -20.32 14.21
N THR A 251 13.51 -19.06 14.35
CA THR A 251 13.50 -18.34 15.64
C THR A 251 12.12 -18.22 16.26
N GLY A 252 11.04 -18.28 15.46
CA GLY A 252 9.68 -18.05 15.91
C GLY A 252 9.32 -16.57 16.08
N GLU A 253 10.20 -15.67 15.62
CA GLU A 253 9.95 -14.23 15.58
C GLU A 253 8.83 -13.92 14.57
N VAL A 254 7.86 -13.09 14.94
CA VAL A 254 6.85 -12.60 13.98
C VAL A 254 7.46 -11.49 13.16
N LEU A 255 7.71 -11.78 11.88
CA LEU A 255 8.35 -10.88 10.92
C LEU A 255 7.39 -9.80 10.41
N ASP A 256 6.11 -10.11 10.22
CA ASP A 256 5.09 -9.16 9.74
C ASP A 256 3.64 -9.64 9.99
N LYS A 257 2.64 -8.74 9.88
CA LYS A 257 1.20 -9.07 9.95
C LYS A 257 0.24 -8.07 9.27
N TRP A 258 -0.92 -8.53 8.77
CA TRP A 258 -2.03 -7.69 8.27
C TRP A 258 -3.39 -8.43 8.26
N SER A 259 -4.52 -7.78 7.95
CA SER A 259 -5.87 -8.36 8.10
C SER A 259 -6.47 -8.99 6.82
N LEU A 260 -7.48 -9.88 6.95
CA LEU A 260 -8.12 -10.66 5.85
C LEU A 260 -9.65 -10.91 6.03
N VAL A 261 -10.58 -10.36 5.21
CA VAL A 261 -12.04 -10.70 5.29
C VAL A 261 -12.81 -10.68 3.96
N HIS A 262 -13.91 -11.41 3.77
CA HIS A 262 -14.70 -11.44 2.52
C HIS A 262 -16.22 -11.57 2.81
N SER A 263 -17.13 -11.04 1.96
CA SER A 263 -18.55 -11.51 1.70
C SER A 263 -19.51 -10.41 1.18
N ALA A 264 -20.58 -10.79 0.46
CA ALA A 264 -21.52 -10.07 -0.47
C ALA A 264 -22.47 -8.94 0.06
N LEU A 265 -23.27 -8.29 -0.84
CA LEU A 265 -23.67 -6.86 -0.75
C LEU A 265 -24.88 -6.63 0.13
N ASP A 266 -24.65 -5.91 1.23
CA ASP A 266 -25.64 -5.50 2.24
C ASP A 266 -24.94 -4.48 3.16
N ARG A 267 -25.54 -3.32 3.48
CA ARG A 267 -24.92 -2.33 4.38
C ARG A 267 -25.50 -2.46 5.79
N GLU A 268 -24.63 -2.39 6.79
CA GLU A 268 -25.02 -2.49 8.20
C GLU A 268 -24.15 -1.58 9.08
N THR A 269 -24.75 -0.64 9.79
CA THR A 269 -24.06 0.17 10.81
C THR A 269 -24.59 -0.18 12.19
N VAL A 270 -23.67 -0.42 13.14
CA VAL A 270 -23.99 -0.86 14.50
C VAL A 270 -23.45 0.12 15.52
N ASP A 271 -24.29 0.56 16.45
CA ASP A 271 -23.87 1.22 17.69
C ASP A 271 -23.32 0.17 18.66
N SER A 272 -22.02 0.25 18.96
CA SER A 272 -21.36 -0.71 19.85
C SER A 272 -21.75 -0.61 21.34
N LYS A 273 -22.34 0.52 21.77
CA LYS A 273 -22.79 0.73 23.17
C LYS A 273 -24.21 0.26 23.39
N THR A 274 -25.12 0.57 22.46
CA THR A 274 -26.55 0.24 22.61
C THR A 274 -26.97 -1.03 21.87
N GLY A 275 -26.16 -1.49 20.91
CA GLY A 275 -26.51 -2.62 20.04
C GLY A 275 -27.52 -2.26 18.94
N LYS A 276 -27.84 -0.98 18.77
CA LYS A 276 -28.73 -0.49 17.71
C LYS A 276 -28.10 -0.71 16.33
N VAL A 277 -28.92 -1.09 15.36
CA VAL A 277 -28.48 -1.42 13.99
C VAL A 277 -29.31 -0.65 12.98
N ARG A 278 -28.65 -0.08 11.96
CA ARG A 278 -29.28 0.40 10.71
C ARG A 278 -28.80 -0.44 9.54
N LYS A 279 -29.73 -1.03 8.80
CA LYS A 279 -29.49 -1.80 7.58
C LYS A 279 -29.84 -1.00 6.33
N GLU A 280 -29.44 -1.51 5.18
CA GLU A 280 -29.64 -0.90 3.86
C GLU A 280 -31.05 -0.32 3.61
N ALA A 281 -32.10 -1.06 3.96
CA ALA A 281 -33.49 -0.66 3.71
C ALA A 281 -34.10 0.23 4.81
N ASP A 282 -33.36 0.48 5.90
CA ASP A 282 -33.86 1.20 7.05
C ASP A 282 -33.74 2.72 6.84
N GLY A 283 -34.73 3.46 7.34
CA GLY A 283 -34.65 4.91 7.46
C GLY A 283 -33.64 5.37 8.54
N PRO A 284 -33.50 6.69 8.76
CA PRO A 284 -32.66 7.22 9.82
C PRO A 284 -32.99 6.60 11.18
N SER A 285 -31.96 6.24 11.91
CA SER A 285 -32.09 5.56 13.19
C SER A 285 -32.45 6.54 14.32
N GLY A 286 -32.16 7.83 14.16
CA GLY A 286 -32.28 8.85 15.22
C GLY A 286 -31.01 8.98 16.08
N ASP A 287 -29.93 8.36 15.64
CA ASP A 287 -28.57 8.54 16.17
C ASP A 287 -27.73 9.15 15.05
N ALA A 288 -27.29 10.39 15.25
CA ALA A 288 -26.64 11.18 14.21
C ALA A 288 -25.31 10.56 13.74
N VAL A 289 -24.50 10.00 14.65
CA VAL A 289 -23.20 9.42 14.30
C VAL A 289 -23.39 8.13 13.52
N LEU A 290 -24.34 7.30 13.95
CA LEU A 290 -24.73 6.08 13.25
C LEU A 290 -25.25 6.40 11.85
N ASP A 291 -26.16 7.37 11.74
CA ASP A 291 -26.80 7.73 10.49
C ASP A 291 -25.78 8.34 9.50
N GLU A 292 -24.90 9.22 9.97
CA GLU A 292 -23.82 9.80 9.18
C GLU A 292 -22.82 8.76 8.67
N ALA A 293 -22.34 7.85 9.53
CA ALA A 293 -21.43 6.79 9.11
C ALA A 293 -22.06 5.88 8.04
N HIS A 294 -23.36 5.60 8.15
CA HIS A 294 -24.09 4.78 7.20
C HIS A 294 -24.26 5.49 5.84
N ASP A 295 -24.64 6.76 5.86
CA ASP A 295 -24.85 7.55 4.65
C ASP A 295 -23.52 7.87 3.93
N ASN A 296 -22.45 8.14 4.68
CA ASN A 296 -21.11 8.33 4.12
C ASN A 296 -20.57 7.02 3.51
N ALA A 297 -20.77 5.86 4.15
CA ALA A 297 -20.42 4.57 3.55
C ALA A 297 -21.18 4.29 2.24
N LYS A 298 -22.41 4.79 2.13
CA LYS A 298 -23.16 4.77 0.87
C LYS A 298 -22.52 5.68 -0.19
N GLY A 299 -22.14 6.90 0.17
CA GLY A 299 -21.45 7.82 -0.73
C GLY A 299 -20.15 7.23 -1.30
N VAL A 300 -19.35 6.58 -0.45
CA VAL A 300 -18.13 5.87 -0.90
C VAL A 300 -18.44 4.76 -1.89
N TYR A 301 -19.44 3.91 -1.60
CA TYR A 301 -19.85 2.85 -2.51
C TYR A 301 -20.28 3.42 -3.87
N ASP A 302 -21.12 4.46 -3.86
CA ASP A 302 -21.63 5.09 -5.07
C ASP A 302 -20.51 5.74 -5.89
N PHE A 303 -19.50 6.33 -5.24
CA PHE A 303 -18.29 6.83 -5.91
C PHE A 303 -17.57 5.70 -6.65
N TYR A 304 -17.20 4.61 -5.97
CA TYR A 304 -16.48 3.50 -6.61
C TYR A 304 -17.29 2.84 -7.74
N LYS A 305 -18.60 2.68 -7.53
CA LYS A 305 -19.50 2.10 -8.54
C LYS A 305 -19.67 3.01 -9.75
N SER A 306 -19.86 4.31 -9.55
CA SER A 306 -20.07 5.28 -10.63
C SER A 306 -18.79 5.56 -11.41
N GLN A 307 -17.66 5.78 -10.73
CA GLN A 307 -16.40 6.17 -11.35
C GLN A 307 -15.70 5.00 -12.04
N PHE A 308 -15.79 3.79 -11.46
CA PHE A 308 -14.98 2.65 -11.91
C PHE A 308 -15.80 1.41 -12.29
N GLY A 309 -17.10 1.40 -11.98
CA GLY A 309 -17.93 0.20 -12.08
C GLY A 309 -17.62 -0.84 -11.01
N ARG A 310 -16.82 -0.49 -9.99
CA ARG A 310 -16.38 -1.41 -8.94
C ARG A 310 -17.56 -1.74 -8.03
N ASP A 311 -17.79 -3.03 -7.79
CA ASP A 311 -18.85 -3.47 -6.89
C ASP A 311 -18.33 -3.64 -5.45
N SER A 312 -18.41 -2.57 -4.65
CA SER A 312 -17.97 -2.53 -3.25
C SER A 312 -16.45 -2.77 -3.04
N ILE A 313 -16.05 -3.04 -1.80
CA ILE A 313 -14.65 -3.18 -1.38
C ILE A 313 -13.92 -4.32 -2.09
N ASP A 314 -14.57 -5.45 -2.40
CA ASP A 314 -13.95 -6.64 -3.00
C ASP A 314 -14.23 -6.83 -4.51
N ASP A 315 -14.91 -5.87 -5.13
CA ASP A 315 -15.40 -5.93 -6.51
C ASP A 315 -16.41 -7.06 -6.78
N LYS A 316 -17.01 -7.62 -5.73
CA LYS A 316 -18.00 -8.71 -5.76
C LYS A 316 -19.19 -8.38 -4.88
N GLY A 317 -19.36 -7.08 -4.62
CA GLY A 317 -20.38 -6.52 -3.78
C GLY A 317 -20.15 -6.84 -2.33
N MET A 318 -18.99 -6.65 -1.71
CA MET A 318 -18.86 -6.90 -0.26
C MET A 318 -19.91 -6.18 0.63
N LYS A 319 -20.41 -6.81 1.70
CA LYS A 319 -21.22 -6.20 2.77
C LYS A 319 -20.37 -5.16 3.47
N LEU A 320 -20.88 -3.93 3.50
CA LEU A 320 -20.21 -2.82 4.16
C LEU A 320 -20.74 -2.73 5.57
N LYS A 321 -19.92 -3.17 6.52
CA LYS A 321 -20.24 -3.05 7.92
C LYS A 321 -19.46 -1.89 8.56
N SER A 322 -20.15 -1.12 9.38
CA SER A 322 -19.60 -0.03 10.17
C SER A 322 -19.95 -0.22 11.65
N VAL A 323 -19.01 0.08 12.54
CA VAL A 323 -19.23 0.09 13.99
C VAL A 323 -18.94 1.49 14.52
N VAL A 324 -19.93 2.12 15.13
CA VAL A 324 -19.81 3.47 15.72
C VAL A 324 -19.83 3.41 17.25
N HIS A 325 -19.56 4.55 17.89
CA HIS A 325 -19.46 4.69 19.34
C HIS A 325 -18.41 3.76 19.96
N TYR A 326 -17.38 3.42 19.20
CA TYR A 326 -16.39 2.44 19.63
C TYR A 326 -15.53 2.97 20.78
N GLY A 327 -15.45 2.17 21.85
CA GLY A 327 -14.65 2.50 23.03
C GLY A 327 -15.20 3.70 23.83
N ASN A 328 -14.32 4.33 24.59
CA ASN A 328 -14.63 5.51 25.39
C ASN A 328 -13.69 6.64 25.01
N LYS A 329 -14.23 7.75 24.50
CA LYS A 329 -13.45 8.90 24.00
C LYS A 329 -12.32 8.49 23.06
N TYR A 330 -12.63 7.56 22.16
CA TYR A 330 -11.62 6.91 21.34
C TYR A 330 -11.26 7.80 20.14
N ASN A 331 -10.03 8.31 20.13
CA ASN A 331 -9.50 9.19 19.09
C ASN A 331 -8.91 8.37 17.93
N ASN A 332 -9.72 7.53 17.28
CA ASN A 332 -9.29 6.75 16.12
C ASN A 332 -10.48 6.22 15.31
N ALA A 333 -10.20 5.98 14.03
CA ALA A 333 -11.00 5.16 13.13
C ALA A 333 -10.08 4.11 12.50
N PHE A 334 -10.63 2.97 12.09
CA PHE A 334 -9.84 1.96 11.39
C PHE A 334 -10.71 0.98 10.58
N TRP A 335 -10.20 0.60 9.42
CA TRP A 335 -10.47 -0.68 8.78
C TRP A 335 -9.73 -1.82 9.49
N ASN A 336 -10.47 -2.86 9.88
CA ASN A 336 -9.88 -4.01 10.56
C ASN A 336 -9.74 -5.25 9.67
N GLY A 337 -9.96 -5.13 8.36
CA GLY A 337 -10.03 -6.24 7.42
C GLY A 337 -11.44 -6.61 6.98
N SER A 338 -12.46 -6.40 7.84
CA SER A 338 -13.88 -6.71 7.56
C SER A 338 -14.80 -5.52 7.54
N HIS A 339 -14.60 -4.62 8.50
CA HIS A 339 -15.52 -3.54 8.77
C HIS A 339 -14.75 -2.31 9.21
N MET A 340 -15.40 -1.17 9.02
CA MET A 340 -14.93 0.10 9.51
C MET A 340 -15.36 0.26 10.97
N THR A 341 -14.49 0.85 11.78
CA THR A 341 -14.77 1.14 13.20
C THR A 341 -14.45 2.59 13.48
N TYR A 342 -15.35 3.30 14.16
CA TYR A 342 -15.26 4.73 14.41
C TYR A 342 -15.44 5.02 15.91
N GLY A 343 -14.46 5.72 16.49
CA GLY A 343 -14.58 6.29 17.82
C GLY A 343 -15.35 7.62 17.84
N ASP A 344 -15.78 8.01 19.03
CA ASP A 344 -16.51 9.26 19.25
C ASP A 344 -15.60 10.49 19.36
N GLY A 345 -14.29 10.29 19.42
CA GLY A 345 -13.36 11.32 19.82
C GLY A 345 -13.52 11.73 21.29
N ASP A 346 -12.61 12.56 21.79
CA ASP A 346 -12.62 13.08 23.16
C ASP A 346 -13.37 14.40 23.32
N GLY A 347 -13.84 14.98 22.21
CA GLY A 347 -14.50 16.28 22.12
C GLY A 347 -13.55 17.47 22.19
N VAL A 348 -12.23 17.24 22.17
CA VAL A 348 -11.19 18.28 22.23
C VAL A 348 -10.27 18.17 21.03
N ARG A 349 -9.67 16.99 20.82
CA ARG A 349 -8.82 16.68 19.69
C ARG A 349 -9.61 16.13 18.52
N PHE A 350 -10.67 15.36 18.80
CA PHE A 350 -11.55 14.82 17.78
C PHE A 350 -13.02 14.90 18.19
N SER A 351 -13.88 15.21 17.21
CA SER A 351 -15.31 14.85 17.23
C SER A 351 -15.49 13.41 16.72
N PRO A 352 -16.73 12.88 16.62
CA PRO A 352 -16.95 11.53 16.06
C PRO A 352 -16.32 11.38 14.68
N LEU A 353 -15.51 10.34 14.49
CA LEU A 353 -14.63 10.21 13.33
C LEU A 353 -15.34 9.64 12.09
N VAL A 354 -16.48 10.22 11.71
CA VAL A 354 -17.38 9.70 10.67
C VAL A 354 -17.52 10.65 9.47
N SER A 355 -16.63 11.65 9.31
CA SER A 355 -16.63 12.56 8.17
C SER A 355 -16.45 11.82 6.83
N PRO A 356 -16.95 12.37 5.71
CA PRO A 356 -16.93 11.69 4.41
C PRO A 356 -15.54 11.24 3.98
N ASP A 357 -14.52 12.08 4.16
CA ASP A 357 -13.14 11.82 3.80
C ASP A 357 -12.52 10.70 4.67
N VAL A 358 -12.79 10.68 5.97
CA VAL A 358 -12.35 9.63 6.91
C VAL A 358 -13.05 8.31 6.64
N VAL A 359 -14.36 8.32 6.39
CA VAL A 359 -15.10 7.12 5.99
C VAL A 359 -14.57 6.58 4.65
N GLY A 360 -14.30 7.47 3.69
CA GLY A 360 -13.66 7.13 2.42
C GLY A 360 -12.25 6.58 2.58
N HIS A 361 -11.44 7.15 3.48
CA HIS A 361 -10.11 6.67 3.82
C HIS A 361 -10.17 5.23 4.36
N GLU A 362 -11.01 4.96 5.36
CA GLU A 362 -11.11 3.61 5.95
C GLU A 362 -11.59 2.57 4.93
N MET A 363 -12.58 2.91 4.11
CA MET A 363 -13.05 1.99 3.06
C MET A 363 -12.02 1.78 1.94
N THR A 364 -11.18 2.78 1.66
CA THR A 364 -10.10 2.68 0.66
C THR A 364 -8.98 1.75 1.12
N HIS A 365 -8.72 1.64 2.42
CA HIS A 365 -7.84 0.57 2.92
C HIS A 365 -8.36 -0.82 2.52
N GLY A 366 -9.67 -1.04 2.61
CA GLY A 366 -10.30 -2.27 2.13
C GLY A 366 -10.09 -2.50 0.63
N VAL A 367 -10.29 -1.47 -0.19
CA VAL A 367 -10.04 -1.56 -1.64
C VAL A 367 -8.58 -1.89 -1.93
N THR A 368 -7.64 -1.26 -1.22
CA THR A 368 -6.21 -1.53 -1.31
C THR A 368 -5.90 -2.98 -0.93
N GLU A 369 -6.47 -3.49 0.16
CA GLU A 369 -6.31 -4.90 0.59
C GLU A 369 -6.79 -5.88 -0.49
N ARG A 370 -7.91 -5.59 -1.15
CA ARG A 370 -8.53 -6.47 -2.16
C ARG A 370 -7.90 -6.36 -3.55
N THR A 371 -6.89 -5.51 -3.74
CA THR A 371 -6.27 -5.22 -5.04
C THR A 371 -4.75 -5.42 -4.98
N ALA A 372 -4.00 -4.34 -4.71
CA ALA A 372 -2.55 -4.37 -4.60
C ALA A 372 -2.07 -5.13 -3.36
N GLY A 373 -2.85 -5.10 -2.28
CA GLY A 373 -2.48 -5.67 -0.98
C GLY A 373 -1.23 -5.01 -0.40
N LEU A 374 -1.08 -3.69 -0.56
CA LEU A 374 0.09 -2.93 -0.11
C LEU A 374 0.39 -3.21 1.36
N ARG A 375 1.55 -3.80 1.63
CA ARG A 375 2.00 -4.12 3.00
C ARG A 375 2.05 -2.83 3.81
N TYR A 376 1.50 -2.88 5.02
CA TYR A 376 1.36 -1.71 5.88
C TYR A 376 2.64 -1.40 6.65
N ARG A 377 3.73 -1.17 5.89
CA ARG A 377 5.06 -0.91 6.43
C ARG A 377 5.89 -0.04 5.48
N SER A 378 6.68 0.89 6.02
CA SER A 378 7.62 1.72 5.26
C SER A 378 6.95 2.39 4.04
N GLN A 379 7.56 2.40 2.85
CA GLN A 379 6.98 3.09 1.69
C GLN A 379 5.70 2.42 1.18
N SER A 380 5.60 1.08 1.20
CA SER A 380 4.35 0.42 0.76
C SER A 380 3.19 0.77 1.70
N GLY A 381 3.45 0.92 2.99
CA GLY A 381 2.46 1.36 3.97
C GLY A 381 2.12 2.84 3.80
N ALA A 382 3.11 3.69 3.52
CA ALA A 382 2.87 5.10 3.21
C ALA A 382 2.09 5.30 1.90
N LEU A 383 2.24 4.41 0.91
CA LEU A 383 1.37 4.37 -0.27
C LEU A 383 -0.05 3.93 0.09
N ASN A 384 -0.21 2.96 0.99
CA ASN A 384 -1.52 2.51 1.46
C ASN A 384 -2.28 3.66 2.17
N GLU A 385 -1.59 4.39 3.06
CA GLU A 385 -2.10 5.61 3.69
C GLU A 385 -2.43 6.69 2.65
N SER A 386 -1.50 6.97 1.74
CA SER A 386 -1.68 8.03 0.75
C SER A 386 -2.82 7.74 -0.22
N TRP A 387 -2.96 6.51 -0.71
CA TRP A 387 -4.10 6.16 -1.55
C TRP A 387 -5.42 6.34 -0.80
N SER A 388 -5.44 6.05 0.50
CA SER A 388 -6.62 6.24 1.35
C SER A 388 -6.95 7.71 1.57
N ASP A 389 -5.95 8.57 1.78
CA ASP A 389 -6.12 10.04 1.80
C ASP A 389 -6.63 10.58 0.45
N VAL A 390 -6.00 10.16 -0.66
CA VAL A 390 -6.36 10.60 -2.01
C VAL A 390 -7.80 10.26 -2.34
N PHE A 391 -8.21 9.01 -2.12
CA PHE A 391 -9.59 8.62 -2.41
C PHE A 391 -10.58 9.18 -1.39
N GLY A 392 -10.24 9.26 -0.10
CA GLY A 392 -11.09 9.93 0.90
C GLY A 392 -11.42 11.36 0.48
N ASN A 393 -10.40 12.14 0.14
CA ASN A 393 -10.57 13.52 -0.32
C ASN A 393 -11.32 13.62 -1.67
N LEU A 394 -11.05 12.73 -2.63
CA LEU A 394 -11.79 12.69 -3.90
C LEU A 394 -13.27 12.32 -3.70
N ILE A 395 -13.57 11.39 -2.78
CA ILE A 395 -14.93 10.95 -2.47
C ILE A 395 -15.72 12.09 -1.85
N GLU A 396 -15.16 12.78 -0.86
CA GLU A 396 -15.79 13.95 -0.25
C GLU A 396 -16.16 15.00 -1.31
N LYS A 397 -15.20 15.41 -2.13
CA LYS A 397 -15.41 16.40 -3.20
C LYS A 397 -16.44 15.93 -4.23
N TRP A 398 -16.43 14.64 -4.57
CA TRP A 398 -17.43 14.06 -5.45
C TRP A 398 -18.83 14.09 -4.81
N MET A 399 -18.97 13.71 -3.54
CA MET A 399 -20.25 13.75 -2.82
C MET A 399 -20.80 15.18 -2.73
N GLU A 400 -19.94 16.17 -2.51
CA GLU A 400 -20.33 17.59 -2.51
C GLU A 400 -20.85 18.04 -3.86
N ARG A 401 -20.12 17.72 -4.93
CA ARG A 401 -20.54 18.01 -6.31
C ARG A 401 -21.88 17.38 -6.65
N GLU A 402 -22.08 16.09 -6.33
CA GLU A 402 -23.35 15.39 -6.57
C GLU A 402 -24.50 15.98 -5.74
N ALA A 403 -24.20 16.51 -4.56
CA ALA A 403 -25.16 17.24 -3.73
C ALA A 403 -25.37 18.70 -4.16
N GLY A 404 -24.68 19.20 -5.18
CA GLY A 404 -24.72 20.60 -5.61
C GLY A 404 -24.15 21.57 -4.57
N LYS A 405 -23.30 21.09 -3.67
CA LYS A 405 -22.62 21.88 -2.64
C LYS A 405 -21.31 22.46 -3.19
N PRO A 406 -20.89 23.64 -2.71
CA PRO A 406 -19.53 24.10 -2.98
C PRO A 406 -18.52 23.16 -2.31
N GLU A 407 -17.31 23.12 -2.86
CA GLU A 407 -16.19 22.38 -2.28
C GLU A 407 -15.89 22.93 -0.87
N SER A 408 -16.02 22.07 0.16
CA SER A 408 -15.87 22.52 1.56
C SER A 408 -14.42 22.85 1.92
N ASP A 409 -13.47 22.14 1.34
CA ASP A 409 -12.05 22.33 1.60
C ASP A 409 -11.22 22.47 0.30
N PRO A 410 -10.92 23.70 -0.14
CA PRO A 410 -10.02 23.91 -1.28
C PRO A 410 -8.54 23.61 -0.95
N LYS A 411 -8.18 23.34 0.31
CA LYS A 411 -6.78 23.16 0.74
C LYS A 411 -6.32 21.70 0.71
N TRP A 412 -7.20 20.75 0.44
CA TRP A 412 -6.90 19.31 0.43
C TRP A 412 -6.34 18.82 1.78
N LEU A 413 -7.01 19.23 2.86
CA LEU A 413 -6.88 18.69 4.19
C LEU A 413 -7.54 17.31 4.28
N ILE A 414 -7.16 16.59 5.32
CA ILE A 414 -7.77 15.33 5.73
C ILE A 414 -8.21 15.47 7.18
N GLY A 415 -9.45 15.15 7.46
CA GLY A 415 -10.09 15.16 8.77
C GLY A 415 -10.34 16.55 9.32
N GLU A 416 -10.36 17.60 8.51
CA GLU A 416 -10.65 18.98 8.93
C GLU A 416 -12.04 19.14 9.56
N ALA A 417 -13.03 18.36 9.13
CA ALA A 417 -14.36 18.35 9.76
C ALA A 417 -14.37 17.76 11.19
N ILE A 418 -13.37 16.95 11.55
CA ILE A 418 -13.36 16.20 12.82
C ILE A 418 -12.21 16.54 13.75
N PHE A 419 -11.11 17.08 13.23
CA PHE A 419 -9.91 17.39 13.99
C PHE A 419 -10.09 18.72 14.72
N THR A 420 -9.67 18.76 15.99
CA THR A 420 -9.64 19.98 16.83
C THR A 420 -10.93 20.82 16.76
N PRO A 421 -12.09 20.28 17.15
CA PRO A 421 -13.37 20.97 17.02
C PRO A 421 -13.34 22.38 17.61
N GLY A 422 -13.66 23.39 16.79
CA GLY A 422 -13.63 24.80 17.16
C GLY A 422 -12.33 25.53 16.81
N VAL A 423 -11.38 24.86 16.14
CA VAL A 423 -10.22 25.49 15.50
C VAL A 423 -10.48 25.54 13.99
N ASP A 424 -10.49 26.74 13.42
CA ASP A 424 -10.77 26.90 12.00
C ASP A 424 -9.51 26.71 11.15
N GLY A 425 -9.62 25.87 10.13
CA GLY A 425 -8.67 25.79 9.03
C GLY A 425 -7.42 24.95 9.28
N ASP A 426 -7.42 24.12 10.33
CA ASP A 426 -6.49 23.00 10.50
C ASP A 426 -7.14 21.66 10.10
N GLY A 427 -6.32 20.63 10.04
CA GLY A 427 -6.71 19.27 9.71
C GLY A 427 -5.62 18.30 10.16
N LEU A 428 -5.93 17.01 10.15
CA LEU A 428 -4.97 16.00 10.60
C LEU A 428 -3.74 15.94 9.68
N ARG A 429 -3.95 16.15 8.38
CA ARG A 429 -2.91 16.18 7.34
C ARG A 429 -3.25 17.21 6.28
N SER A 430 -2.26 17.64 5.52
CA SER A 430 -2.45 18.46 4.31
C SER A 430 -1.79 17.78 3.12
N MET A 431 -2.58 17.46 2.08
CA MET A 431 -2.03 16.91 0.84
C MET A 431 -1.35 17.98 -0.01
N SER A 432 -1.90 19.20 -0.05
CA SER A 432 -1.34 20.30 -0.84
C SER A 432 0.01 20.81 -0.30
N LYS A 433 0.18 20.75 1.03
CA LYS A 433 1.40 21.16 1.72
C LYS A 433 1.62 20.31 2.99
N PRO A 434 2.13 19.07 2.84
CA PRO A 434 2.45 18.20 3.97
C PRO A 434 3.37 18.90 4.98
N GLY A 435 3.12 18.69 6.27
CA GLY A 435 3.78 19.42 7.36
C GLY A 435 3.05 20.70 7.77
N THR A 436 1.85 20.94 7.24
CA THR A 436 1.02 22.12 7.58
C THR A 436 -0.45 21.80 7.83
N GLY A 437 -0.82 20.52 8.04
CA GLY A 437 -2.17 20.18 8.49
C GLY A 437 -2.52 20.87 9.81
N TYR A 438 -1.57 20.88 10.76
CA TYR A 438 -1.69 21.52 12.06
C TYR A 438 -0.30 21.96 12.58
N ASP A 439 -0.25 22.68 13.71
CA ASP A 439 1.03 23.06 14.33
C ASP A 439 1.87 21.82 14.67
N ARG A 440 3.07 21.72 14.08
CA ARG A 440 4.00 20.59 14.23
C ARG A 440 3.55 19.28 13.57
N ASP A 441 2.77 19.36 12.49
CA ASP A 441 2.59 18.25 11.55
C ASP A 441 3.98 17.74 11.06
N PRO A 442 4.32 16.45 11.27
CA PRO A 442 5.66 15.91 10.97
C PRO A 442 5.85 15.49 9.51
N GLN A 443 4.81 15.55 8.65
CA GLN A 443 4.85 14.95 7.32
C GLN A 443 5.83 15.66 6.36
N PRO A 444 6.79 14.95 5.74
CA PRO A 444 7.52 15.47 4.60
C PRO A 444 6.64 15.51 3.34
N GLY A 445 6.82 16.54 2.51
CA GLY A 445 6.24 16.62 1.16
C GLY A 445 7.23 16.30 0.03
N HIS A 446 8.46 15.89 0.35
CA HIS A 446 9.52 15.62 -0.63
C HIS A 446 10.46 14.50 -0.15
N MET A 447 10.97 13.67 -1.07
CA MET A 447 11.83 12.51 -0.76
C MET A 447 13.12 12.83 0.00
N LYS A 448 13.71 14.01 -0.25
CA LYS A 448 14.88 14.50 0.50
C LYS A 448 14.66 14.56 2.03
N ASP A 449 13.40 14.71 2.45
CA ASP A 449 13.00 14.84 3.86
C ASP A 449 12.38 13.55 4.41
N TYR A 450 12.45 12.45 3.65
CA TYR A 450 11.93 11.13 4.03
C TYR A 450 12.44 10.72 5.42
N LYS A 451 11.52 10.26 6.27
CA LYS A 451 11.82 9.86 7.64
C LYS A 451 12.09 8.36 7.71
N ASN A 452 13.36 8.00 7.90
CA ASN A 452 13.74 6.62 8.22
C ASN A 452 13.54 6.36 9.72
N THR A 453 12.52 5.58 10.06
CA THR A 453 12.12 5.30 11.44
C THR A 453 11.62 3.86 11.57
N SER A 454 11.62 3.30 12.78
CA SER A 454 10.94 2.04 13.09
C SER A 454 9.57 2.25 13.73
N SER A 455 9.29 3.45 14.22
CA SER A 455 7.97 3.87 14.73
C SER A 455 6.95 3.95 13.61
N ASP A 456 5.66 3.92 13.96
CA ASP A 456 4.57 4.11 12.99
C ASP A 456 4.70 3.16 11.78
N ASN A 457 5.01 1.89 12.05
CA ASN A 457 5.26 0.86 11.05
C ASN A 457 6.31 1.27 9.98
N GLY A 458 7.31 2.08 10.33
CA GLY A 458 8.24 2.63 9.35
C GLY A 458 7.84 3.99 8.79
N GLY A 459 7.04 4.76 9.54
CA GLY A 459 6.57 6.09 9.19
C GLY A 459 5.51 6.09 8.09
N VAL A 460 4.52 5.19 8.17
CA VAL A 460 3.47 5.07 7.14
C VAL A 460 2.59 6.32 7.06
N HIS A 461 2.15 6.87 8.19
CA HIS A 461 1.36 8.11 8.23
C HIS A 461 2.26 9.34 8.06
N ILE A 462 3.54 9.24 8.42
CA ILE A 462 4.48 10.35 8.28
C ILE A 462 4.84 10.53 6.80
N ASN A 463 5.35 9.50 6.15
CA ASN A 463 5.88 9.59 4.79
C ASN A 463 4.80 9.58 3.70
N SER A 464 3.51 9.40 4.04
CA SER A 464 2.39 9.50 3.08
C SER A 464 2.21 10.91 2.51
N GLY A 465 2.73 11.95 3.18
CA GLY A 465 2.76 13.32 2.66
C GLY A 465 3.42 13.44 1.28
N ILE A 466 4.47 12.65 1.01
CA ILE A 466 5.21 12.68 -0.26
C ILE A 466 4.30 12.29 -1.45
N PRO A 467 3.69 11.09 -1.48
CA PRO A 467 2.73 10.72 -2.52
C PRO A 467 1.42 11.54 -2.48
N ASN A 468 0.97 12.02 -1.32
CA ASN A 468 -0.19 12.92 -1.24
C ASN A 468 0.06 14.23 -2.01
N LYS A 469 1.26 14.79 -1.87
CA LYS A 469 1.64 16.00 -2.61
C LYS A 469 1.66 15.76 -4.13
N ALA A 470 2.23 14.64 -4.57
CA ALA A 470 2.20 14.28 -5.98
C ALA A 470 0.76 14.17 -6.51
N ALA A 471 -0.14 13.52 -5.76
CA ALA A 471 -1.55 13.40 -6.14
C ALA A 471 -2.24 14.77 -6.24
N TYR A 472 -2.04 15.65 -5.27
CA TYR A 472 -2.56 17.02 -5.31
C TYR A 472 -2.08 17.77 -6.56
N ASP A 473 -0.78 17.72 -6.88
CA ASP A 473 -0.22 18.42 -8.04
C ASP A 473 -0.80 17.86 -9.35
N VAL A 474 -1.07 16.56 -9.43
CA VAL A 474 -1.80 15.95 -10.56
C VAL A 474 -3.24 16.47 -10.63
N ALA A 475 -3.98 16.52 -9.52
CA ALA A 475 -5.34 17.04 -9.51
C ALA A 475 -5.39 18.48 -10.04
N MET A 476 -4.43 19.32 -9.63
CA MET A 476 -4.34 20.71 -10.09
C MET A 476 -4.01 20.81 -11.57
N ALA A 477 -3.21 19.88 -12.10
CA ALA A 477 -2.79 19.90 -13.51
C ALA A 477 -3.85 19.35 -14.48
N ILE A 478 -4.55 18.27 -14.10
CA ILE A 478 -5.43 17.53 -15.04
C ILE A 478 -6.85 17.24 -14.50
N GLY A 479 -7.16 17.71 -13.29
CA GLY A 479 -8.47 17.55 -12.67
C GLY A 479 -8.63 16.26 -11.86
N GLN A 480 -9.59 16.30 -10.94
CA GLN A 480 -9.88 15.23 -9.97
C GLN A 480 -10.29 13.91 -10.64
N ASP A 481 -11.14 13.94 -11.65
CA ASP A 481 -11.63 12.71 -12.31
C ASP A 481 -10.50 11.96 -13.03
N LYS A 482 -9.54 12.69 -13.64
CA LYS A 482 -8.38 12.07 -14.28
C LYS A 482 -7.35 11.58 -13.27
N LEU A 483 -7.14 12.32 -12.17
CA LEU A 483 -6.37 11.83 -11.02
C LEU A 483 -6.95 10.49 -10.54
N ALA A 484 -8.26 10.44 -10.28
CA ALA A 484 -8.98 9.28 -9.79
C ALA A 484 -8.80 8.06 -10.71
N ALA A 485 -8.96 8.25 -12.03
CA ALA A 485 -8.78 7.20 -13.03
C ALA A 485 -7.34 6.65 -13.05
N VAL A 486 -6.33 7.52 -13.02
CA VAL A 486 -4.91 7.13 -13.02
C VAL A 486 -4.53 6.40 -11.73
N TRP A 487 -4.88 6.95 -10.57
CA TRP A 487 -4.56 6.35 -9.27
C TRP A 487 -5.27 5.01 -9.06
N TYR A 488 -6.53 4.90 -9.50
CA TYR A 488 -7.29 3.66 -9.41
C TYR A 488 -6.69 2.57 -10.31
N ARG A 489 -6.33 2.89 -11.57
CA ARG A 489 -5.67 1.93 -12.47
C ARG A 489 -4.31 1.51 -11.93
N ALA A 490 -3.51 2.44 -11.39
CA ALA A 490 -2.22 2.09 -10.80
C ALA A 490 -2.39 1.06 -9.66
N LEU A 491 -3.31 1.32 -8.74
CA LEU A 491 -3.60 0.43 -7.61
C LEU A 491 -4.10 -0.95 -8.05
N THR A 492 -5.05 -0.99 -8.98
CA THR A 492 -5.79 -2.22 -9.32
C THR A 492 -5.12 -3.06 -10.40
N THR A 493 -4.29 -2.46 -11.25
CA THR A 493 -3.67 -3.13 -12.39
C THR A 493 -2.18 -3.39 -12.16
N TYR A 494 -1.43 -2.44 -11.60
CA TYR A 494 0.04 -2.47 -11.61
C TYR A 494 0.68 -2.76 -10.26
N MET A 495 0.12 -2.22 -9.18
CA MET A 495 0.72 -2.33 -7.86
C MET A 495 0.65 -3.74 -7.29
N THR A 496 1.65 -4.08 -6.48
CA THR A 496 1.76 -5.34 -5.75
C THR A 496 2.05 -5.05 -4.28
N SER A 497 2.01 -6.07 -3.43
CA SER A 497 2.11 -5.87 -1.98
C SER A 497 3.39 -5.18 -1.51
N THR A 498 4.46 -5.22 -2.30
CA THR A 498 5.79 -4.66 -1.98
C THR A 498 6.14 -3.44 -2.83
N THR A 499 5.19 -2.84 -3.55
CA THR A 499 5.39 -1.59 -4.30
C THR A 499 6.02 -0.51 -3.42
N GLN A 500 7.05 0.16 -3.95
CA GLN A 500 7.73 1.31 -3.33
C GLN A 500 7.38 2.59 -4.09
N PHE A 501 7.77 3.76 -3.57
CA PHE A 501 7.38 5.04 -4.16
C PHE A 501 7.83 5.21 -5.61
N ALA A 502 9.06 4.77 -5.94
CA ALA A 502 9.57 4.84 -7.31
C ALA A 502 8.75 4.00 -8.29
N ASP A 503 8.28 2.80 -7.89
CA ASP A 503 7.43 2.01 -8.79
C ASP A 503 6.03 2.62 -8.90
N ALA A 504 5.47 3.15 -7.80
CA ALA A 504 4.20 3.86 -7.84
C ALA A 504 4.22 5.05 -8.82
N ALA A 505 5.33 5.79 -8.85
CA ALA A 505 5.54 6.86 -9.82
C ALA A 505 5.52 6.33 -11.27
N ASN A 506 6.24 5.24 -11.56
CA ASN A 506 6.25 4.64 -12.89
C ASN A 506 4.89 4.02 -13.27
N PHE A 507 4.21 3.38 -12.33
CA PHE A 507 2.92 2.71 -12.54
C PHE A 507 1.78 3.71 -12.76
N THR A 508 1.81 4.87 -12.10
CA THR A 508 0.84 5.95 -12.36
C THR A 508 1.11 6.61 -13.72
N VAL A 509 2.37 6.83 -14.11
CA VAL A 509 2.71 7.30 -15.47
C VAL A 509 2.26 6.28 -16.52
N GLN A 510 2.51 4.99 -16.32
CA GLN A 510 2.05 3.96 -17.24
C GLN A 510 0.51 3.90 -17.30
N SER A 511 -0.17 4.04 -16.17
CA SER A 511 -1.63 4.10 -16.13
C SER A 511 -2.18 5.28 -16.94
N ALA A 512 -1.54 6.45 -16.86
CA ALA A 512 -1.89 7.60 -17.69
C ALA A 512 -1.60 7.36 -19.19
N ILE A 513 -0.50 6.68 -19.53
CA ILE A 513 -0.19 6.29 -20.92
C ILE A 513 -1.25 5.32 -21.46
N ASP A 514 -1.68 4.34 -20.68
CA ASP A 514 -2.71 3.38 -21.08
C ASP A 514 -4.06 4.06 -21.32
N LEU A 515 -4.42 5.02 -20.47
CA LEU A 515 -5.70 5.72 -20.52
C LEU A 515 -5.76 6.81 -21.59
N TYR A 516 -4.65 7.54 -21.80
CA TYR A 516 -4.62 8.78 -22.58
C TYR A 516 -3.57 8.80 -23.70
N GLY A 517 -2.71 7.79 -23.78
CA GLY A 517 -1.68 7.64 -24.82
C GLY A 517 -0.29 8.15 -24.41
N LYS A 518 0.74 7.61 -25.09
CA LYS A 518 2.14 8.03 -24.94
C LYS A 518 2.30 9.51 -25.34
N GLY A 519 2.95 10.30 -24.48
CA GLY A 519 3.19 11.73 -24.73
C GLY A 519 2.00 12.67 -24.46
N SER A 520 0.89 12.15 -23.93
CA SER A 520 -0.28 12.92 -23.51
C SER A 520 0.04 13.94 -22.42
N THR A 521 -0.83 14.95 -22.28
CA THR A 521 -0.74 15.95 -21.22
C THR A 521 -0.83 15.30 -19.84
N GLU A 522 -1.68 14.27 -19.70
CA GLU A 522 -1.89 13.50 -18.50
C GLU A 522 -0.63 12.73 -18.08
N ALA A 523 0.00 11.99 -18.99
CA ALA A 523 1.24 11.27 -18.68
C ALA A 523 2.38 12.22 -18.27
N LYS A 524 2.48 13.38 -18.92
CA LYS A 524 3.46 14.43 -18.58
C LYS A 524 3.18 15.07 -17.23
N ALA A 525 1.92 15.38 -16.93
CA ALA A 525 1.52 15.97 -15.65
C ALA A 525 1.80 15.02 -14.48
N VAL A 526 1.47 13.73 -14.63
CA VAL A 526 1.77 12.71 -13.62
C VAL A 526 3.28 12.59 -13.39
N ALA A 527 4.07 12.53 -14.46
CA ALA A 527 5.53 12.47 -14.31
C ALA A 527 6.11 13.72 -13.63
N ALA A 528 5.63 14.91 -13.99
CA ALA A 528 6.08 16.17 -13.41
C ALA A 528 5.73 16.31 -11.92
N ALA A 529 4.56 15.81 -11.51
CA ALA A 529 4.14 15.83 -10.10
C ALA A 529 5.03 14.93 -9.22
N TRP A 530 5.35 13.72 -9.71
CA TRP A 530 6.30 12.84 -9.01
C TRP A 530 7.71 13.44 -8.96
N ASP A 531 8.17 14.03 -10.06
CA ASP A 531 9.47 14.71 -10.11
C ASP A 531 9.54 15.86 -9.09
N GLY A 532 8.45 16.62 -8.96
CA GLY A 532 8.31 17.70 -7.99
C GLY A 532 8.42 17.27 -6.52
N VAL A 533 8.21 15.98 -6.21
CA VAL A 533 8.42 15.41 -4.86
C VAL A 533 9.71 14.58 -4.74
N GLY A 534 10.56 14.62 -5.76
CA GLY A 534 11.88 14.00 -5.77
C GLY A 534 11.91 12.55 -6.24
N LEU A 535 10.92 12.14 -7.05
CA LEU A 535 10.85 10.82 -7.69
C LEU A 535 10.68 11.00 -9.19
N THR A 536 11.69 10.69 -9.99
CA THR A 536 11.68 11.00 -11.43
C THR A 536 11.32 9.75 -12.24
N PRO A 537 10.03 9.46 -12.51
CA PRO A 537 9.66 8.35 -13.40
C PRO A 537 10.14 8.65 -14.83
N SER A 538 10.72 7.66 -15.50
CA SER A 538 11.24 7.89 -16.85
C SER A 538 10.12 7.98 -17.89
N LEU A 539 10.09 9.07 -18.64
CA LEU A 539 9.31 9.19 -19.89
C LEU A 539 10.15 8.89 -21.13
N SER A 540 11.48 8.83 -20.98
CA SER A 540 12.42 8.61 -22.07
C SER A 540 12.89 7.15 -22.11
N PRO A 541 13.21 6.62 -23.30
CA PRO A 541 13.79 5.29 -23.40
C PRO A 541 15.11 5.17 -22.64
N GLY A 542 15.39 3.99 -22.09
CA GLY A 542 16.62 3.68 -21.37
C GLY A 542 16.40 3.14 -19.95
N VAL A 543 17.49 3.08 -19.19
CA VAL A 543 17.52 2.57 -17.82
C VAL A 543 17.53 3.74 -16.83
N SER A 544 16.59 3.74 -15.88
CA SER A 544 16.50 4.69 -14.76
C SER A 544 16.41 3.93 -13.44
N ALA A 545 16.73 4.59 -12.33
CA ALA A 545 16.65 4.01 -10.98
C ALA A 545 15.56 4.67 -10.14
#